data_AF-A0AAD7MA00-F1
#
_entry.id   AF-A0AAD7MA00-F1
#
_cell.length_a   1.000
_cell.length_b   1.000
_cell.length_c   1.000
_cell.angle_alpha   90.00
_cell.angle_beta   90.00
_cell.angle_gamma   90.00
#
_symmetry.space_group_name_H-M   'P 1'
#
loop_
_entity.id
_entity.type
_entity.pdbx_description
1 polymer ?
#
loop_
_entity_poly.entity_id
_entity_poly.type
_entity_poly.pdbx_seq_one_letter_code
_entity_poly.pdbx_strand_id
1 'polypeptide(L)'
;MGMGSPSPPPSAASSSSAADAKAKEKTEVDDIIEKIYANMSACHLKNKNWKRALETADKALAKNESNYKAMFRKAKAQAELGYIERAVKLLEELKTKSPADAALADAELSRLRAIDRERERANNKKLKGFLTRDKGDKKTETEEVIEHIQSARIEEVPDDEPVASTSSA
;
A
#
# COMPACT_ATOMS: atom_id res chain seq x y z
N MET A 1 12.14 -51.80 59.49
CA MET A 1 11.81 -52.43 58.19
C MET A 1 10.57 -51.71 57.68
N GLY A 2 10.55 -50.85 56.68
CA GLY A 2 11.44 -50.65 55.54
C GLY A 2 10.55 -50.65 54.31
N MET A 3 9.99 -49.50 53.92
CA MET A 3 9.38 -49.30 52.61
C MET A 3 9.64 -47.87 52.16
N GLY A 4 10.68 -47.73 51.33
CA GLY A 4 10.96 -46.53 50.56
C GLY A 4 9.98 -46.40 49.39
N SER A 5 9.81 -45.15 48.98
CA SER A 5 9.09 -44.65 47.81
C SER A 5 9.46 -45.33 46.48
N PRO A 6 8.62 -45.15 45.45
CA PRO A 6 9.13 -44.31 44.35
C PRO A 6 8.11 -43.30 43.80
N SER A 7 8.66 -42.15 43.42
CA SER A 7 8.06 -41.04 42.70
C SER A 7 7.48 -41.45 41.33
N PRO A 8 6.44 -40.77 40.81
CA PRO A 8 6.00 -40.95 39.43
C PRO A 8 6.99 -40.32 38.44
N PRO A 9 7.18 -40.92 37.24
CA PRO A 9 8.10 -40.43 36.22
C PRO A 9 7.58 -39.18 35.49
N PRO A 10 8.49 -38.32 34.96
CA PRO A 10 8.13 -37.26 34.03
C PRO A 10 7.81 -37.86 32.66
N SER A 11 6.60 -37.63 32.14
CA SER A 11 6.23 -37.99 30.77
C SER A 11 6.95 -37.06 29.79
N ALA A 12 8.03 -37.55 29.21
CA ALA A 12 8.69 -36.98 28.06
C ALA A 12 8.04 -37.49 26.75
N ALA A 13 8.04 -36.60 25.75
CA ALA A 13 8.05 -36.87 24.31
C ALA A 13 6.75 -37.30 23.60
N SER A 14 6.14 -36.33 22.90
CA SER A 14 5.74 -36.46 21.49
C SER A 14 5.72 -35.04 20.90
N SER A 15 6.83 -34.48 20.40
CA SER A 15 7.44 -34.72 19.08
C SER A 15 6.44 -34.67 17.90
N SER A 16 5.76 -33.52 17.70
CA SER A 16 5.21 -33.20 16.38
C SER A 16 6.31 -32.55 15.53
N SER A 17 7.04 -33.43 14.84
CA SER A 17 7.99 -33.15 13.78
C SER A 17 7.45 -32.15 12.75
N ALA A 18 8.09 -31.00 12.62
CA ALA A 18 7.95 -30.10 11.48
C ALA A 18 9.30 -29.49 11.12
N ALA A 19 10.31 -30.34 10.91
CA ALA A 19 11.62 -29.90 10.44
C ALA A 19 12.31 -31.03 9.64
N ASP A 20 11.61 -31.59 8.67
CA ASP A 20 12.22 -32.36 7.59
C ASP A 20 11.90 -31.67 6.27
N ALA A 21 12.49 -30.49 6.07
CA ALA A 21 12.69 -29.93 4.74
C ALA A 21 13.78 -30.77 4.05
N LYS A 22 13.42 -31.98 3.62
CA LYS A 22 14.24 -32.80 2.74
C LYS A 22 14.49 -31.98 1.47
N ALA A 23 15.73 -31.54 1.30
CA ALA A 23 16.29 -31.21 -0.01
C ALA A 23 16.14 -32.45 -0.90
N LYS A 24 15.06 -32.51 -1.69
CA LYS A 24 14.89 -33.52 -2.73
C LYS A 24 16.02 -33.32 -3.73
N GLU A 25 16.73 -34.39 -4.07
CA GLU A 25 17.62 -34.42 -5.22
C GLU A 25 16.85 -33.86 -6.43
N LYS A 26 17.36 -32.76 -7.00
CA LYS A 26 16.78 -32.16 -8.20
C LYS A 26 16.99 -33.16 -9.32
N THR A 27 15.89 -33.78 -9.76
CA THR A 27 15.94 -34.70 -10.89
C THR A 27 16.03 -33.90 -12.20
N GLU A 28 16.58 -34.48 -13.26
CA GLU A 28 16.57 -33.85 -14.59
C GLU A 28 15.15 -33.46 -15.04
N VAL A 29 14.15 -34.21 -14.57
CA VAL A 29 12.73 -33.94 -14.77
C VAL A 29 12.31 -32.63 -14.09
N ASP A 30 12.77 -32.36 -12.88
CA ASP A 30 12.47 -31.11 -12.17
C ASP A 30 13.04 -29.88 -12.89
N ASP A 31 14.25 -30.00 -13.45
CA ASP A 31 14.89 -28.94 -14.23
C ASP A 31 14.14 -28.66 -15.55
N ILE A 32 13.63 -29.71 -16.21
CA ILE A 32 12.79 -29.57 -17.41
C ILE A 32 11.47 -28.90 -17.02
N ILE A 33 10.82 -29.36 -15.96
CA ILE A 33 9.55 -28.83 -15.46
C ILE A 33 9.69 -27.34 -15.09
N GLU A 34 10.77 -26.96 -14.40
CA GLU A 34 11.09 -25.57 -14.07
C GLU A 34 11.12 -24.70 -15.34
N LYS A 35 11.85 -25.13 -16.38
CA LYS A 35 11.96 -24.39 -17.64
C LYS A 35 10.61 -24.26 -18.35
N ILE A 36 9.80 -25.32 -18.34
CA ILE A 36 8.45 -25.30 -18.91
C ILE A 36 7.58 -24.27 -18.19
N TYR A 37 7.51 -24.31 -16.86
CA TYR A 37 6.73 -23.35 -16.09
C TYR A 37 7.25 -21.92 -16.24
N ALA A 38 8.56 -21.73 -16.29
CA ALA A 38 9.17 -20.43 -16.55
C ALA A 38 8.78 -19.87 -17.92
N ASN A 39 8.71 -20.72 -18.96
CA ASN A 39 8.23 -20.33 -20.29
C ASN A 39 6.73 -20.03 -20.28
N MET A 40 5.92 -20.87 -19.65
CA MET A 40 4.47 -20.66 -19.49
C MET A 40 4.17 -19.31 -18.82
N SER A 41 4.90 -18.96 -17.75
CA SER A 41 4.73 -17.66 -17.09
C SER A 41 5.02 -16.49 -18.03
N ALA A 42 6.01 -16.62 -18.92
CA ALA A 42 6.32 -15.61 -19.92
C ALA A 42 5.19 -15.46 -20.96
N CYS A 43 4.61 -16.58 -21.42
CA CYS A 43 3.45 -16.55 -22.31
C CYS A 43 2.23 -15.91 -21.65
N HIS A 44 1.95 -16.25 -20.39
CA HIS A 44 0.85 -15.65 -19.65
C HIS A 44 1.04 -14.15 -19.40
N LEU A 45 2.27 -13.68 -19.15
CA LEU A 45 2.57 -12.25 -19.07
C LEU A 45 2.28 -11.53 -20.39
N LYS A 46 2.68 -12.10 -21.53
CA LYS A 46 2.39 -11.53 -22.86
C LYS A 46 0.89 -11.46 -23.14
N ASN A 47 0.14 -12.47 -22.70
CA ASN A 47 -1.31 -12.53 -22.86
C ASN A 47 -2.08 -11.73 -21.79
N LYS A 48 -1.39 -10.96 -20.93
CA LYS A 48 -1.98 -10.19 -19.81
C LYS A 48 -2.78 -11.05 -18.82
N ASN A 49 -2.52 -12.35 -18.78
CA ASN A 49 -3.14 -13.29 -17.85
C ASN A 49 -2.34 -13.34 -16.55
N TRP A 50 -2.40 -12.27 -15.76
CA TRP A 50 -1.55 -12.06 -14.59
C TRP A 50 -1.70 -13.13 -13.51
N LYS A 51 -2.93 -13.60 -13.26
CA LYS A 51 -3.20 -14.67 -12.27
C LYS A 51 -2.46 -15.96 -12.62
N ARG A 52 -2.60 -16.43 -13.87
CA ARG A 52 -1.91 -17.64 -14.33
C ARG A 52 -0.40 -17.44 -14.45
N ALA A 53 0.06 -16.24 -14.81
CA ALA A 53 1.48 -15.92 -14.82
C ALA A 53 2.10 -16.08 -13.42
N LEU A 54 1.39 -15.62 -12.38
CA LEU A 54 1.80 -15.77 -10.99
C LEU A 54 1.84 -17.24 -10.57
N GLU A 55 0.77 -18.00 -10.82
CA GLU A 55 0.70 -19.42 -10.46
C GLU A 55 1.79 -20.25 -11.14
N THR A 56 2.05 -20.00 -12.42
CA THR A 56 3.10 -20.72 -13.17
C THR A 56 4.50 -20.30 -12.74
N ALA A 57 4.73 -19.02 -12.42
CA ALA A 57 5.99 -18.58 -11.86
C ALA A 57 6.25 -19.17 -10.47
N ASP A 58 5.23 -19.29 -9.63
CA ASP A 58 5.34 -19.96 -8.32
C ASP A 58 5.69 -21.45 -8.46
N LYS A 59 5.07 -22.15 -9.42
CA LYS A 59 5.43 -23.54 -9.72
C LYS A 59 6.86 -23.69 -10.21
N ALA A 60 7.36 -22.74 -11.01
CA ALA A 60 8.76 -22.73 -11.43
C ALA A 60 9.71 -22.52 -10.24
N LEU A 61 9.41 -21.56 -9.36
CA LEU A 61 10.22 -21.28 -8.17
C LEU A 61 10.18 -22.42 -7.13
N ALA A 62 9.06 -23.12 -7.01
CA ALA A 62 8.96 -24.31 -6.16
C ALA A 62 9.87 -25.47 -6.60
N LYS A 63 10.27 -25.50 -7.88
CA LYS A 63 11.26 -26.44 -8.40
C LYS A 63 12.67 -25.89 -8.30
N ASN A 64 12.84 -24.62 -8.64
CA ASN A 64 14.11 -23.93 -8.55
C ASN A 64 13.95 -22.49 -8.07
N GLU A 65 14.22 -22.29 -6.78
CA GLU A 65 14.17 -20.98 -6.13
C GLU A 65 15.23 -20.01 -6.70
N SER A 66 16.29 -20.55 -7.32
CA SER A 66 17.37 -19.78 -7.95
C SER A 66 17.04 -19.35 -9.39
N ASN A 67 15.82 -19.59 -9.89
CA ASN A 67 15.40 -19.07 -11.19
C ASN A 67 14.99 -17.59 -11.10
N TYR A 68 15.98 -16.72 -11.22
CA TYR A 68 15.83 -15.26 -11.22
C TYR A 68 14.88 -14.73 -12.30
N LYS A 69 14.82 -15.41 -13.46
CA LYS A 69 13.87 -15.03 -14.54
C LYS A 69 12.42 -15.31 -14.14
N ALA A 70 12.15 -16.44 -13.48
CA ALA A 70 10.82 -16.75 -12.95
C ALA A 70 10.44 -15.79 -11.82
N MET A 71 11.40 -15.45 -10.95
CA MET A 71 11.23 -14.47 -9.87
C MET A 71 10.83 -13.08 -10.40
N PHE A 72 11.55 -12.58 -11.41
CA PHE A 72 11.22 -11.31 -12.06
C PHE A 72 9.80 -11.32 -12.66
N ARG A 73 9.44 -12.41 -13.34
CA ARG A 73 8.11 -12.59 -13.95
C ARG A 73 6.99 -12.63 -12.90
N LYS A 74 7.23 -13.28 -11.77
CA LYS A 74 6.32 -13.29 -10.61
C LYS A 74 6.09 -11.88 -10.09
N ALA A 75 7.18 -11.12 -9.87
CA ALA A 75 7.09 -9.74 -9.38
C ALA A 75 6.27 -8.86 -10.34
N LYS A 76 6.52 -8.99 -11.64
CA LYS A 76 5.74 -8.27 -12.67
C LYS A 76 4.26 -8.65 -12.66
N ALA A 77 3.93 -9.94 -12.53
CA ALA A 77 2.54 -10.39 -12.42
C ALA A 77 1.86 -9.86 -11.15
N GLN A 78 2.57 -9.83 -10.02
CA GLN A 78 2.06 -9.27 -8.76
C GLN A 78 1.78 -7.76 -8.86
N ALA A 79 2.66 -7.02 -9.53
CA ALA A 79 2.48 -5.60 -9.76
C ALA A 79 1.18 -5.30 -10.54
N GLU A 80 0.94 -6.03 -11.63
CA GLU A 80 -0.26 -5.86 -12.46
C GLU A 80 -1.55 -6.30 -11.76
N LEU A 81 -1.45 -7.23 -10.80
CA LEU A 81 -2.57 -7.60 -9.91
C LEU A 81 -2.82 -6.58 -8.80
N GLY A 82 -1.98 -5.54 -8.68
CA GLY A 82 -2.09 -4.50 -7.67
C GLY A 82 -1.36 -4.81 -6.36
N TYR A 83 -0.65 -5.94 -6.26
CA TYR A 83 0.17 -6.31 -5.10
C TYR A 83 1.55 -5.65 -5.18
N ILE A 84 1.59 -4.32 -5.20
CA ILE A 84 2.81 -3.53 -5.44
C ILE A 84 3.88 -3.81 -4.37
N GLU A 85 3.51 -3.81 -3.09
CA GLU A 85 4.45 -4.06 -1.99
C GLU A 85 5.14 -5.43 -2.09
N ARG A 86 4.39 -6.46 -2.50
CA ARG A 86 4.94 -7.82 -2.66
C ARG A 86 5.88 -7.88 -3.86
N ALA A 87 5.53 -7.19 -4.95
CA ALA A 87 6.38 -7.08 -6.13
C ALA A 87 7.71 -6.36 -5.82
N VAL A 88 7.66 -5.28 -5.04
CA VAL A 88 8.86 -4.52 -4.62
C VAL A 88 9.81 -5.41 -3.82
N LYS A 89 9.31 -6.12 -2.80
CA LYS A 89 10.13 -7.03 -1.98
C LYS A 89 10.82 -8.10 -2.83
N LEU A 90 10.11 -8.68 -3.79
CA LEU A 90 10.67 -9.68 -4.70
C LEU A 90 11.76 -9.11 -5.62
N LEU A 91 11.59 -7.88 -6.11
CA LEU A 91 12.59 -7.22 -6.96
C LEU A 91 13.83 -6.82 -6.17
N GLU A 92 13.68 -6.43 -4.89
CA GLU A 92 14.79 -6.17 -3.98
C GLU A 92 15.58 -7.46 -3.70
N GLU A 93 14.89 -8.57 -3.42
CA GLU A 93 15.52 -9.88 -3.26
C GLU A 93 16.25 -10.34 -4.53
N LEU A 94 15.63 -10.14 -5.70
CA LEU A 94 16.23 -10.44 -7.00
C LEU A 94 17.53 -9.65 -7.21
N LYS A 95 17.55 -8.37 -6.83
CA LYS A 95 18.73 -7.51 -6.94
C LYS A 95 19.86 -7.98 -6.04
N THR A 96 19.55 -8.43 -4.82
CA THR A 96 20.55 -8.98 -3.90
C THR A 96 21.14 -10.30 -4.41
N LYS A 97 20.32 -11.16 -5.04
CA LYS A 97 20.76 -12.49 -5.49
C LYS A 97 21.40 -12.51 -6.88
N SER A 98 20.97 -11.63 -7.79
CA SER A 98 21.44 -11.55 -9.17
C SER A 98 21.83 -10.11 -9.55
N PRO A 99 23.10 -9.72 -9.41
CA PRO A 99 23.57 -8.41 -9.87
C PRO A 99 23.46 -8.24 -11.39
N ALA A 100 23.41 -9.34 -12.16
CA ALA A 100 23.21 -9.30 -13.60
C ALA A 100 21.80 -8.81 -13.99
N ASP A 101 20.78 -9.18 -13.21
CA ASP A 101 19.40 -8.77 -13.42
C ASP A 101 19.04 -7.48 -12.64
N ALA A 102 19.98 -6.91 -11.88
CA ALA A 102 19.76 -5.74 -11.05
C ALA A 102 19.26 -4.52 -11.85
N ALA A 103 19.81 -4.28 -13.04
CA ALA A 103 19.39 -3.16 -13.88
C ALA A 103 17.91 -3.30 -14.33
N LEU A 104 17.48 -4.53 -14.65
CA LEU A 104 16.09 -4.83 -14.99
C LEU A 104 15.17 -4.66 -13.77
N ALA A 105 15.63 -5.11 -12.60
CA ALA A 105 14.89 -4.96 -11.35
C ALA A 105 14.74 -3.49 -10.95
N ASP A 106 15.80 -2.68 -11.08
CA ASP A 106 15.77 -1.25 -10.76
C ASP A 106 14.85 -0.45 -11.69
N ALA A 107 14.81 -0.81 -12.98
CA ALA A 107 13.88 -0.20 -13.93
C ALA A 107 12.42 -0.48 -13.55
N GLU A 108 12.09 -1.73 -13.19
CA GLU A 108 10.74 -2.08 -12.77
C GLU A 108 10.40 -1.46 -11.41
N LEU A 109 11.31 -1.46 -10.44
CA LEU A 109 11.13 -0.78 -9.14
C LEU A 109 10.83 0.71 -9.31
N SER A 110 11.55 1.38 -10.20
CA SER A 110 11.31 2.80 -10.52
C SER A 110 9.92 3.03 -11.10
N ARG A 111 9.46 2.12 -11.98
CA ARG A 111 8.09 2.14 -12.51
C ARG A 111 7.05 1.95 -11.41
N LEU A 112 7.23 0.96 -10.53
CA LEU A 112 6.31 0.66 -9.44
C LEU A 112 6.21 1.82 -8.44
N ARG A 113 7.34 2.45 -8.09
CA ARG A 113 7.36 3.65 -7.22
C ARG A 113 6.64 4.85 -7.85
N ALA A 114 6.65 4.98 -9.18
CA ALA A 114 5.87 6.02 -9.85
C ALA A 114 4.36 5.77 -9.73
N ILE A 115 3.94 4.52 -9.98
CA ILE A 115 2.54 4.09 -9.86
C ILE A 115 2.03 4.25 -8.42
N ASP A 116 2.84 3.89 -7.43
CA ASP A 116 2.45 3.94 -6.03
C ASP A 116 2.28 5.38 -5.54
N ARG A 117 3.21 6.28 -5.91
CA ARG A 117 3.09 7.72 -5.64
C ARG A 117 1.85 8.33 -6.29
N GLU A 118 1.48 7.89 -7.49
CA GLU A 118 0.26 8.36 -8.15
C GLU A 118 -1.00 7.90 -7.41
N ARG A 119 -1.04 6.62 -7.00
CA ARG A 119 -2.13 6.07 -6.18
C ARG A 119 -2.25 6.79 -4.85
N GLU A 120 -1.14 7.05 -4.17
CA GLU A 120 -1.10 7.77 -2.89
C GLU A 120 -1.61 9.20 -3.05
N ARG A 121 -1.16 9.93 -4.08
CA ARG A 121 -1.65 11.30 -4.38
C ARG A 121 -3.14 11.30 -4.67
N ALA A 122 -3.62 10.35 -5.47
CA ALA A 122 -5.05 10.23 -5.76
C ALA A 122 -5.85 9.91 -4.49
N ASN A 123 -5.34 9.05 -3.62
CA ASN A 123 -5.97 8.70 -2.36
C ASN A 123 -5.99 9.89 -1.38
N ASN A 124 -4.87 10.58 -1.22
CA ASN A 124 -4.76 11.78 -0.37
C ASN A 124 -5.70 12.91 -0.87
N LYS A 125 -5.81 13.11 -2.19
CA LYS A 125 -6.75 14.07 -2.77
C LYS A 125 -8.22 13.71 -2.47
N LYS A 126 -8.58 12.42 -2.58
CA LYS A 126 -9.92 11.93 -2.22
C LYS A 126 -10.21 12.12 -0.74
N LEU A 127 -9.24 11.79 0.12
CA LEU A 127 -9.36 11.97 1.57
C LEU A 127 -9.53 13.44 1.93
N LYS A 128 -8.72 14.34 1.37
CA LYS A 128 -8.86 15.79 1.58
C LYS A 128 -10.23 16.30 1.12
N GLY A 129 -10.73 15.84 -0.03
CA GLY A 129 -12.06 16.20 -0.53
C GLY A 129 -13.19 15.72 0.39
N PHE A 130 -13.08 14.50 0.93
CA PHE A 130 -14.02 13.94 1.91
C PHE A 130 -14.01 14.73 3.22
N LEU A 131 -12.84 15.02 3.80
CA LEU A 131 -12.75 15.79 5.06
C LEU A 131 -13.19 17.25 4.91
N THR A 132 -13.02 17.85 3.74
CA THR A 132 -13.44 19.24 3.50
C THR A 132 -14.96 19.35 3.33
N ARG A 133 -15.63 18.29 2.81
CA ARG A 133 -17.09 18.22 2.72
C ARG A 133 -17.75 18.26 4.10
N ASP A 134 -17.22 17.49 5.05
CA ASP A 134 -17.76 17.37 6.41
C ASP A 134 -17.65 18.66 7.25
N LYS A 135 -16.70 19.54 6.89
CA LYS A 135 -16.55 20.88 7.50
C LYS A 135 -17.47 21.94 6.90
N GLY A 136 -18.14 21.65 5.78
CA GLY A 136 -18.99 22.61 5.06
C GLY A 136 -20.41 22.77 5.60
N ASP A 137 -20.91 21.82 6.42
CA ASP A 137 -22.28 21.84 6.95
C ASP A 137 -22.39 22.56 8.33
N LYS A 138 -21.31 23.21 8.78
CA LYS A 138 -21.35 24.16 9.91
C LYS A 138 -21.05 25.57 9.39
N LYS A 139 -21.99 26.16 8.65
CA LYS A 139 -22.15 27.61 8.66
C LYS A 139 -22.55 27.97 10.09
N THR A 140 -21.55 28.28 10.90
CA THR A 140 -21.77 28.82 12.24
C THR A 140 -22.54 30.11 12.09
N GLU A 141 -23.70 30.15 12.73
CA GLU A 141 -24.70 31.23 12.87
C GLU A 141 -24.09 32.60 13.30
N THR A 142 -22.76 32.67 13.46
CA THR A 142 -22.00 33.84 13.88
C THR A 142 -21.81 34.88 12.78
N GLU A 143 -21.81 34.50 11.49
CA GLU A 143 -21.65 35.48 10.40
C GLU A 143 -22.94 36.27 10.12
N GLU A 144 -24.12 35.64 10.28
CA GLU A 144 -25.42 36.31 10.06
C GLU A 144 -25.74 37.35 11.17
N VAL A 145 -25.27 37.12 12.40
CA VAL A 145 -25.48 38.04 13.54
C VAL A 145 -24.66 39.33 13.38
N ILE A 146 -23.50 39.29 12.73
CA ILE A 146 -22.62 40.46 12.57
C ILE A 146 -23.20 41.44 11.53
N GLU A 147 -23.79 40.95 10.44
CA GLU A 147 -24.46 41.82 9.45
C GLU A 147 -25.72 42.51 10.02
N HIS A 148 -26.46 41.84 10.90
CA HIS A 148 -27.65 42.42 11.54
C HIS A 148 -27.31 43.54 12.55
N ILE A 149 -26.15 43.46 13.21
CA ILE A 149 -25.71 44.49 14.17
C ILE A 149 -25.18 45.73 13.43
N GLN A 150 -24.53 45.55 12.28
CA GLN A 150 -24.00 46.67 11.49
C GLN A 150 -25.11 47.46 10.76
N SER A 151 -26.18 46.80 10.33
CA SER A 151 -27.33 47.47 9.70
C SER A 151 -28.20 48.27 10.68
N ALA A 152 -28.11 48.03 11.99
CA ALA A 152 -28.90 48.72 13.01
C ALA A 152 -28.29 50.05 13.52
N ARG A 153 -27.13 50.48 13.01
CA ARG A 153 -26.44 51.69 13.48
C ARG A 153 -26.32 52.72 12.36
N ILE A 154 -27.37 53.52 12.14
CA ILE A 154 -27.37 54.96 11.79
C ILE A 154 -28.84 55.45 11.84
N GLU A 155 -29.16 56.35 12.78
CA GLU A 155 -30.10 57.45 12.54
C GLU A 155 -29.69 58.66 13.41
N GLU A 156 -29.67 59.83 12.79
CA GLU A 156 -29.02 61.08 13.21
C GLU A 156 -29.85 61.86 14.25
N VAL A 157 -29.17 62.58 15.15
CA VAL A 157 -29.81 63.62 15.98
C VAL A 157 -29.62 64.96 15.24
N PRO A 158 -30.69 65.69 14.86
CA PRO A 158 -30.57 67.01 14.25
C PRO A 158 -30.32 68.08 15.32
N ASP A 159 -29.26 68.86 15.17
CA ASP A 159 -29.01 70.07 15.97
C ASP A 159 -29.86 71.23 15.39
N ASP A 160 -30.86 71.65 16.18
CA ASP A 160 -31.74 72.79 15.95
C ASP A 160 -30.96 74.12 16.06
N GLU A 161 -30.99 74.94 15.00
CA GLU A 161 -30.63 76.37 15.08
C GLU A 161 -31.74 77.17 15.79
N PRO A 162 -31.38 78.33 16.40
CA PRO A 162 -32.30 79.45 16.27
C PRO A 162 -31.66 80.77 15.86
N VAL A 163 -32.18 81.26 14.72
CA VAL A 163 -32.76 82.58 14.46
C VAL A 163 -31.86 83.83 14.53
N ALA A 164 -31.76 84.42 13.34
CA ALA A 164 -31.33 85.77 13.00
C ALA A 164 -31.77 86.90 13.94
N SER A 165 -30.88 87.88 14.14
CA SER A 165 -31.28 89.29 14.21
C SER A 165 -30.28 90.17 13.47
N THR A 166 -30.81 90.84 12.47
CA THR A 166 -30.22 91.89 11.64
C THR A 166 -29.97 93.18 12.43
N SER A 167 -28.90 93.92 12.14
CA SER A 167 -28.97 95.36 11.81
C SER A 167 -27.61 95.89 11.36
N SER A 168 -27.59 96.50 10.18
CA SER A 168 -26.53 97.38 9.69
C SER A 168 -26.49 98.72 10.43
N ALA A 169 -25.28 99.25 10.64
CA ALA A 169 -24.84 100.62 10.32
C ALA A 169 -23.35 100.75 10.61
#